data_AF-A0A352MER0-F1
#
_entry.id   AF-A0A352MER0-F1
#
_cell.length_a   1.000
_cell.length_b   1.000
_cell.length_c   1.000
_cell.angle_alpha   90.00
_cell.angle_beta   90.00
_cell.angle_gamma   90.00
#
_symmetry.space_group_name_H-M   'P 1'
#
loop_
_entity.id
_entity.type
_entity.pdbx_description
1 polymer ?
#
loop_
_entity_poly.entity_id
_entity_poly.type
_entity_poly.pdbx_seq_one_letter_code
_entity_poly.pdbx_strand_id
1 'polypeptide(L)' 'MQNLVILTGAGISAESGIRTFRESGGLWEEYDVYEVA' A
#
# COMPACT_ATOMS: atom_id res chain seq x y z
N MET A 1 2.79 32.98 2.38
CA MET A 1 3.40 31.64 2.19
C MET A 1 2.38 30.74 1.49
N GLN A 2 2.85 29.90 0.58
CA GLN A 2 2.04 28.80 0.03
C GLN A 2 2.50 27.50 0.71
N ASN A 3 1.57 26.76 1.31
CA ASN A 3 1.87 25.50 1.97
C ASN A 3 1.38 24.36 1.08
N LEU A 4 2.28 23.47 0.66
CA LEU A 4 1.94 22.28 -0.13
C LEU A 4 2.07 21.03 0.74
N VAL A 5 1.01 20.23 0.78
CA VAL A 5 0.97 18.95 1.50
C VAL A 5 0.53 17.87 0.52
N ILE A 6 1.22 16.74 0.54
CA ILE A 6 0.89 15.56 -0.27
C ILE A 6 0.68 14.39 0.68
N LEU A 7 -0.46 13.73 0.55
CA LEU A 7 -0.75 12.46 1.21
C LEU A 7 -0.55 11.33 0.21
N THR A 8 0.21 10.33 0.59
CA THR A 8 0.48 9.14 -0.23
C THR A 8 0.10 7.88 0.54
N GLY A 9 -0.36 6.85 -0.19
CA GLY A 9 -0.57 5.51 0.34
C GLY A 9 0.30 4.49 -0.38
N ALA A 10 0.20 3.21 0.01
CA ALA A 10 0.98 2.11 -0.57
C ALA A 10 0.82 1.98 -2.10
N GLY A 11 -0.31 2.43 -2.66
CA GLY A 11 -0.58 2.39 -4.10
C GLY A 11 0.45 3.13 -4.96
N ILE A 12 1.12 4.17 -4.42
CA ILE A 12 2.16 4.88 -5.19
C ILE A 12 3.36 3.99 -5.53
N SER A 13 3.56 2.90 -4.80
CA SER A 13 4.68 1.98 -4.99
C SER A 13 4.36 0.80 -5.90
N ALA A 14 3.08 0.57 -6.25
CA ALA A 14 2.66 -0.58 -7.07
C ALA A 14 3.34 -0.59 -8.45
N GLU A 15 3.38 0.57 -9.11
CA GLU A 15 4.00 0.72 -10.44
C GLU A 15 5.53 0.57 -10.41
N SER A 16 6.15 0.64 -9.23
CA SER A 16 7.58 0.38 -9.03
C SER A 16 7.88 -1.11 -8.75
N GLY A 17 6.88 -1.99 -8.87
CA GLY A 17 7.03 -3.43 -8.64
C GLY A 17 6.96 -3.84 -7.16
N ILE A 18 6.59 -2.93 -6.26
CA ILE A 18 6.35 -3.25 -4.85
C ILE A 18 4.90 -3.69 -4.71
N ARG A 19 4.68 -4.98 -4.41
CA ARG A 19 3.34 -5.50 -4.11
C ARG A 19 2.75 -4.75 -2.92
N THR A 20 1.48 -4.39 -3.04
CA THR A 20 0.75 -3.65 -2.01
C THR A 20 -0.15 -4.58 -1.21
N PHE A 21 -0.60 -4.09 -0.05
CA PHE A 21 -1.34 -4.93 0.89
C PHE A 21 -2.79 -5.20 0.47
N ARG A 22 -3.44 -4.22 -0.18
CA ARG A 22 -4.91 -4.18 -0.37
C ARG A 22 -5.36 -4.12 -1.84
N GLU A 23 -4.45 -4.35 -2.78
CA GLU A 23 -4.86 -4.55 -4.18
C GLU A 23 -5.55 -5.91 -4.36
N SER A 24 -6.20 -6.13 -5.51
CA SER A 24 -6.77 -7.44 -5.83
C SER A 24 -5.65 -8.46 -5.96
N GLY A 25 -5.74 -9.57 -5.22
CA GLY A 25 -4.65 -10.54 -5.05
C GLY A 25 -3.48 -9.99 -4.21
N GLY A 26 -3.70 -8.92 -3.44
CA GLY A 26 -2.71 -8.29 -2.58
C GLY A 26 -2.35 -9.14 -1.37
N LEU A 27 -1.32 -8.72 -0.62
CA LEU A 27 -0.77 -9.53 0.47
C LEU A 27 -1.80 -9.94 1.54
N TRP A 28 -2.84 -9.14 1.77
CA TRP A 28 -3.89 -9.46 2.75
C TRP A 28 -4.92 -10.48 2.25
N GLU A 29 -4.98 -10.72 0.93
CA GLU A 29 -5.74 -11.84 0.37
C GLU A 29 -4.92 -13.15 0.44
N GLU A 30 -3.58 -13.07 0.47
CA GLU A 30 -2.68 -14.22 0.59
C GLU A 30 -2.42 -14.66 2.04
N TYR A 31 -2.37 -13.72 2.99
CA TYR A 31 -2.01 -13.96 4.39
C TYR A 31 -3.00 -13.30 5.35
N ASP A 32 -3.36 -13.99 6.45
CA ASP A 32 -4.14 -13.37 7.52
C ASP A 32 -3.30 -12.27 8.19
N VAL A 33 -3.80 -11.05 8.13
CA VAL A 33 -3.15 -9.86 8.70
C VAL A 33 -2.88 -10.02 10.19
N TYR A 34 -3.75 -10.71 10.93
CA TYR A 34 -3.59 -10.90 12.38
C TYR A 34 -2.50 -11.90 12.74
N GLU A 35 -2.01 -12.69 11.79
CA GLU A 35 -0.91 -13.63 12.00
C GLU A 35 0.46 -13.02 11.68
N VAL A 36 0.50 -11.93 10.90
CA VAL A 36 1.74 -11.34 10.36
C VAL A 36 1.99 -9.88 10.78
N ALA A 37 1.02 -9.22 11.43
CA ALA A 37 1.14 -7.86 11.97
C ALA A 37 1.45 -7.87 13.47
#